data_AF-A0A1Q4GBQ7-F1
#
_entry.id   AF-A0A1Q4GBQ7-F1
#
_cell.length_a   1.000
_cell.length_b   1.000
_cell.length_c   1.000
_cell.angle_alpha   90.00
_cell.angle_beta   90.00
_cell.angle_gamma   90.00
#
_symmetry.space_group_name_H-M   'P 1'
#
loop_
_entity.id
_entity.type
_entity.pdbx_description
1 polymer ?
#
loop_
_entity_poly.entity_id
_entity_poly.type
_entity_poly.pdbx_seq_one_letter_code
_entity_poly.pdbx_strand_id
1 'polypeptide(L)'
;MVFETIVAEAQRQFSETKGSFIRNRLQHIGVPDVDKIDNLNVPIIINQKRLGGNARSTVGTATDIYASLRLLFSRMGTPFVGYSSAFSFNNPLGMCKACEGLGIVQTIDVDSLIDKQKSLNVVFTGTVADLLKDTVSRTAACLRQHIHSEK
;
A
#
# COMPACT_ATOMS: atom_id res chain seq x y z
N MET A 1 -2.55 -10.39 -30.65
CA MET A 1 -1.63 -10.90 -31.69
C MET A 1 -0.40 -10.03 -31.85
N VAL A 2 -0.39 -8.82 -32.48
CA VAL A 2 0.87 -8.06 -32.65
C VAL A 2 1.50 -7.54 -31.34
N PHE A 3 0.70 -6.92 -30.46
CA PHE A 3 1.22 -6.40 -29.19
C PHE A 3 1.75 -7.51 -28.28
N GLU A 4 1.15 -8.69 -28.31
CA GLU A 4 1.60 -9.85 -27.53
C GLU A 4 2.95 -10.37 -28.03
N THR A 5 3.18 -10.39 -29.34
CA THR A 5 4.47 -10.73 -29.93
C THR A 5 5.57 -9.76 -29.50
N ILE A 6 5.28 -8.44 -29.54
CA ILE A 6 6.22 -7.42 -29.08
C ILE A 6 6.47 -7.55 -27.57
N VAL A 7 5.43 -7.84 -26.78
CA VAL A 7 5.53 -8.05 -25.33
C VAL A 7 6.40 -9.25 -24.99
N ALA A 8 6.22 -10.37 -25.69
CA ALA A 8 7.03 -11.56 -25.49
C ALA A 8 8.49 -11.32 -25.87
N GLU A 9 8.76 -10.61 -26.98
CA GLU A 9 10.12 -10.24 -27.38
C GLU A 9 10.77 -9.26 -26.39
N ALA A 10 10.01 -8.27 -25.90
CA ALA A 10 10.43 -7.34 -24.85
C ALA A 10 10.94 -8.09 -23.61
N GLN A 11 10.14 -9.03 -23.14
CA GLN A 11 10.39 -9.77 -21.91
C GLN A 11 11.54 -10.77 -22.09
N ARG A 12 11.69 -11.35 -23.28
CA ARG A 12 12.86 -12.18 -23.63
C ARG A 12 14.15 -11.36 -23.55
N GLN A 13 14.22 -10.24 -24.27
CA GLN A 13 15.39 -9.34 -24.26
C GLN A 13 15.71 -8.85 -22.84
N PHE A 14 14.70 -8.47 -22.05
CA PHE A 14 14.89 -8.05 -20.67
C PHE A 14 15.45 -9.19 -19.79
N SER A 15 14.96 -10.42 -19.97
CA SER A 15 15.39 -11.58 -19.18
C SER A 15 16.84 -11.97 -19.47
N GLU A 16 17.32 -11.77 -20.70
CA GLU A 16 18.72 -12.03 -21.09
C GLU A 16 19.71 -11.11 -20.38
N THR A 17 19.30 -9.88 -20.05
CA THR A 17 20.15 -8.94 -19.29
C THR A 17 20.35 -9.34 -17.82
N LYS A 18 19.62 -10.35 -17.30
CA LYS A 18 19.64 -10.72 -15.88
C LYS A 18 20.59 -11.89 -15.59
N GLY A 19 21.17 -11.92 -14.39
CA GLY A 19 21.95 -13.05 -13.90
C GLY A 19 21.12 -14.34 -13.74
N SER A 20 21.78 -15.50 -13.64
CA SER A 20 21.14 -16.82 -13.53
C SER A 20 20.17 -16.94 -12.34
N PHE A 21 20.52 -16.34 -11.19
CA PHE A 21 19.67 -16.32 -10.00
C PHE A 21 18.31 -15.64 -10.22
N ILE A 22 18.30 -14.51 -10.94
CA ILE A 22 17.09 -13.74 -11.22
C ILE A 22 16.29 -14.38 -12.34
N ARG A 23 16.95 -14.95 -13.36
CA ARG A 23 16.28 -15.65 -14.47
C ARG A 23 15.41 -16.81 -13.98
N ASN A 24 15.87 -17.62 -13.01
CA ASN A 24 15.10 -18.74 -12.46
C ASN A 24 13.85 -18.32 -11.65
N ARG A 25 13.75 -17.04 -11.25
CA ARG A 25 12.59 -16.49 -10.51
C ARG A 25 11.68 -15.63 -11.37
N LEU A 26 12.10 -15.26 -12.57
CA LEU A 26 11.27 -14.53 -13.51
C LEU A 26 10.31 -15.51 -14.20
N GLN A 27 9.09 -15.04 -14.47
CA GLN A 27 8.14 -15.80 -15.26
C GLN A 27 8.75 -16.10 -16.63
N HIS A 28 8.82 -17.38 -16.98
CA HIS A 28 9.27 -17.80 -18.30
C HIS A 28 8.14 -17.53 -19.29
N ILE A 29 8.33 -16.50 -20.09
CA ILE A 29 7.42 -16.15 -21.17
C ILE A 29 7.99 -16.81 -22.42
N GLY A 30 7.15 -17.58 -23.11
CA GLY A 30 7.56 -18.41 -24.23
C GLY A 30 8.16 -17.58 -25.37
N VAL A 31 8.80 -18.28 -26.31
CA VAL A 31 9.30 -17.65 -27.54
C VAL A 31 8.11 -17.09 -28.33
N PRO A 32 8.14 -15.82 -28.77
CA PRO A 32 7.09 -15.25 -29.62
C PRO A 32 6.98 -16.00 -30.95
N ASP A 33 5.75 -16.21 -31.41
CA ASP A 33 5.45 -16.80 -32.73
C ASP A 33 5.65 -15.73 -33.82
N VAL A 34 6.88 -15.62 -34.35
CA VAL A 34 7.28 -14.64 -35.36
C VAL A 34 8.49 -15.12 -36.16
N ASP A 35 8.49 -14.88 -37.47
CA ASP A 35 9.59 -15.28 -38.36
C ASP A 35 10.85 -14.40 -38.17
N LYS A 36 10.67 -13.07 -38.08
CA LYS A 36 11.79 -12.13 -37.93
C LYS A 36 11.36 -10.79 -37.33
N ILE A 37 12.19 -10.26 -36.42
CA ILE A 37 12.09 -8.89 -35.89
C ILE A 37 13.46 -8.22 -36.06
N ASP A 38 13.52 -7.14 -36.85
CA ASP A 38 14.73 -6.33 -37.04
C ASP A 38 14.50 -4.90 -36.52
N ASN A 39 15.57 -4.24 -36.05
CA ASN A 39 15.57 -2.83 -35.61
C ASN A 39 14.55 -2.47 -34.50
N LEU A 40 14.20 -3.42 -33.63
CA LEU A 40 13.36 -3.15 -32.46
C LEU A 40 14.24 -2.65 -31.30
N ASN A 41 14.13 -1.37 -30.96
CA ASN A 41 14.69 -0.81 -29.73
C ASN A 41 14.00 -1.42 -28.50
N VAL A 42 14.68 -1.47 -27.35
CA VAL A 42 14.17 -2.05 -26.09
C VAL A 42 12.75 -1.55 -25.79
N PRO A 43 11.73 -2.40 -25.99
CA PRO A 43 10.35 -1.97 -25.81
C PRO A 43 9.99 -1.95 -24.32
N ILE A 44 9.36 -0.87 -23.86
CA ILE A 44 8.83 -0.75 -22.50
C ILE A 44 7.32 -0.92 -22.57
N ILE A 45 6.81 -1.94 -21.89
CA ILE A 45 5.38 -2.25 -21.89
C ILE A 45 4.70 -1.43 -20.80
N ILE A 46 3.79 -0.55 -21.22
CA ILE A 46 2.90 0.18 -20.31
C ILE A 46 1.50 -0.40 -20.46
N ASN A 47 1.00 -1.02 -19.40
CA ASN A 47 -0.37 -1.54 -19.36
C ASN A 47 -1.22 -0.73 -18.37
N GLN A 48 -2.55 -0.84 -18.50
CA GLN A 48 -3.50 -0.21 -17.59
C GLN A 48 -3.99 -1.19 -16.52
N LYS A 49 -3.19 -2.22 -16.19
CA LYS A 49 -3.54 -3.11 -15.09
C LYS A 49 -3.61 -2.28 -13.82
N ARG A 50 -4.68 -2.42 -13.06
CA ARG A 50 -4.82 -1.72 -11.77
C ARG A 50 -3.58 -1.99 -10.93
N LEU A 51 -2.96 -0.93 -10.45
CA LEU A 51 -1.91 -1.03 -9.45
C LEU A 51 -2.53 -1.69 -8.21
N GLY A 52 -2.00 -2.86 -7.85
CA GLY A 52 -2.32 -3.48 -6.58
C GLY A 52 -1.77 -2.61 -5.45
N GLY A 53 -2.40 -2.68 -4.28
CA GLY A 53 -1.95 -1.93 -3.12
C GLY A 53 -2.62 -2.43 -1.85
N ASN A 54 -1.91 -2.31 -0.73
CA ASN A 54 -2.52 -2.45 0.59
C ASN A 54 -2.91 -1.07 1.12
N ALA A 55 -3.50 -0.99 2.31
CA ALA A 55 -3.89 0.28 2.93
C ALA A 55 -2.73 1.28 3.13
N ARG A 56 -1.46 0.83 3.02
CA ARG A 56 -0.25 1.65 3.10
C ARG A 56 0.36 1.95 1.72
N SER A 57 -0.23 1.45 0.65
CA SER A 57 0.13 1.76 -0.74
C SER A 57 -0.62 3.02 -1.20
N THR A 58 0.08 4.14 -1.19
CA THR A 58 -0.45 5.44 -1.62
C THR A 58 0.20 5.85 -2.95
N VAL A 59 -0.38 6.87 -3.60
CA VAL A 59 0.25 7.49 -4.79
C VAL A 59 1.68 7.93 -4.49
N GLY A 60 1.92 8.52 -3.30
CA GLY A 60 3.25 8.96 -2.91
C GLY A 60 4.27 7.83 -2.76
N THR A 61 3.84 6.63 -2.36
CA THR A 61 4.71 5.44 -2.34
C THR A 61 4.92 4.86 -3.73
N ALA A 62 3.91 4.91 -4.60
CA ALA A 62 4.01 4.36 -5.96
C ALA A 62 4.93 5.20 -6.85
N THR A 63 5.03 6.51 -6.59
CA THR A 63 5.85 7.45 -7.36
C THR A 63 7.20 7.76 -6.70
N ASP A 64 7.54 7.11 -5.58
CA ASP A 64 8.71 7.40 -4.73
C ASP A 64 8.80 8.84 -4.16
N ILE A 65 7.82 9.71 -4.45
CA ILE A 65 7.74 11.07 -3.90
C ILE A 65 7.79 11.04 -2.37
N TYR A 66 7.14 10.04 -1.77
CA TYR A 66 7.12 9.88 -0.32
C TYR A 66 8.52 9.69 0.28
N ALA A 67 9.41 8.94 -0.36
CA ALA A 67 10.78 8.78 0.11
C ALA A 67 11.52 10.13 0.13
N SER A 68 11.36 10.93 -0.93
CA SER A 68 11.93 12.27 -1.03
C SER A 68 11.37 13.22 0.04
N LEU A 69 10.06 13.22 0.26
CA LEU A 69 9.42 14.04 1.29
C LEU A 69 9.94 13.69 2.69
N ARG A 70 10.07 12.39 3.02
CA ARG A 70 10.61 11.97 4.33
C ARG A 70 12.04 12.47 4.55
N LEU A 71 12.88 12.43 3.52
CA LEU A 71 14.24 12.98 3.59
C LEU A 71 14.24 14.50 3.71
N LEU A 72 13.35 15.18 2.99
CA LEU A 72 13.19 16.63 3.04
C LEU A 72 12.81 17.10 4.44
N PHE A 73 11.74 16.54 5.03
CA PHE A 73 11.30 16.88 6.38
C PHE A 73 12.31 16.50 7.46
N SER A 74 13.05 15.40 7.27
CA SER A 74 14.13 15.04 8.18
C SER A 74 15.27 16.05 8.22
N ARG A 75 15.50 16.81 7.14
CA ARG A 75 16.61 17.77 7.05
C ARG A 75 16.18 19.21 7.31
N MET A 76 14.97 19.57 6.87
CA MET A 76 14.46 20.95 6.94
C MET A 76 13.34 21.13 7.97
N GLY A 77 12.85 20.04 8.57
CA GLY A 77 11.82 20.09 9.60
C GLY A 77 12.33 20.78 10.86
N THR A 78 11.54 21.72 11.37
CA THR A 78 11.78 22.37 12.66
C THR A 78 10.51 22.19 13.53
N PRO A 79 10.64 21.70 14.78
CA PRO A 79 11.86 21.19 15.42
C PRO A 79 12.38 19.90 14.77
N PHE A 80 13.63 19.53 15.08
CA PHE A 80 14.18 18.24 14.65
C PHE A 80 13.54 17.11 15.45
N VAL A 81 12.69 16.30 14.79
CA VAL A 81 11.99 15.17 15.40
C VAL A 81 12.60 13.80 15.05
N GLY A 82 13.60 13.76 14.17
CA GLY A 82 14.31 12.55 13.80
C GLY A 82 14.68 12.43 12.32
N TYR A 83 15.24 11.28 11.96
CA TYR A 83 15.61 10.97 10.58
C TYR A 83 14.40 10.56 9.73
N SER A 84 14.61 10.24 8.45
CA SER A 84 13.53 9.87 7.50
C SER A 84 12.59 8.74 7.97
N SER A 85 13.00 7.92 8.94
CA SER A 85 12.17 6.88 9.57
C SER A 85 11.07 7.45 10.45
N ALA A 86 11.31 8.59 11.12
CA ALA A 86 10.33 9.28 11.96
C ALA A 86 9.13 9.83 11.16
N PHE A 87 9.33 10.06 9.85
CA PHE A 87 8.29 10.51 8.93
C PHE A 87 7.65 9.34 8.16
N SER A 88 7.87 8.10 8.59
CA SER A 88 7.39 6.92 7.88
C SER A 88 6.20 6.24 8.55
N PHE A 89 5.02 6.29 7.95
CA PHE A 89 3.86 5.45 8.32
C PHE A 89 4.10 3.94 8.14
N ASN A 90 5.18 3.54 7.43
CA ASN A 90 5.57 2.14 7.26
C ASN A 90 6.62 1.68 8.29
N ASN A 91 7.11 2.59 9.15
CA ASN A 91 8.16 2.27 10.12
C ASN A 91 7.63 2.46 11.55
N PRO A 92 7.86 1.51 12.48
CA PRO A 92 7.45 1.64 13.89
C PRO A 92 7.91 2.95 14.56
N LEU A 93 9.03 3.52 14.11
CA LEU A 93 9.56 4.78 14.63
C LEU A 93 8.77 6.03 14.19
N GLY A 94 8.03 5.96 13.09
CA GLY A 94 7.29 7.10 12.52
C GLY A 94 5.79 6.86 12.37
N MET A 95 5.32 5.62 12.49
CA MET A 95 3.90 5.32 12.39
C MET A 95 3.18 5.66 13.69
N CYS A 96 1.96 6.17 13.55
CA CYS A 96 1.08 6.37 14.69
C CYS A 96 0.79 5.03 15.39
N LYS A 97 0.88 5.00 16.72
CA LYS A 97 0.63 3.78 17.51
C LYS A 97 -0.84 3.38 17.54
N ALA A 98 -1.76 4.34 17.37
CA ALA A 98 -3.19 4.06 17.38
C ALA A 98 -3.68 3.47 16.04
N CYS A 99 -3.19 3.99 14.92
CA CYS A 99 -3.63 3.59 13.59
C CYS A 99 -2.62 2.71 12.84
N GLU A 100 -1.47 2.41 13.44
CA GLU A 100 -0.35 1.63 12.87
C GLU A 100 0.03 2.08 11.45
N GLY A 101 -0.07 3.39 11.19
CA GLY A 101 0.23 3.96 9.88
C GLY A 101 -0.81 3.70 8.78
N LEU A 102 -2.03 3.25 9.13
CA LEU A 102 -3.15 3.06 8.20
C LEU A 102 -3.96 4.34 7.96
N GLY A 103 -3.80 5.36 8.81
CA GLY A 103 -4.56 6.61 8.78
C GLY A 103 -5.99 6.51 9.34
N ILE A 104 -6.47 5.30 9.60
CA ILE A 104 -7.80 5.01 10.15
C ILE A 104 -7.71 3.97 11.27
N VAL A 105 -8.58 4.10 12.27
CA VAL A 105 -8.80 3.06 13.28
C VAL A 105 -10.17 2.45 13.04
N GLN A 106 -10.21 1.15 12.77
CA GLN A 106 -11.46 0.39 12.74
C GLN A 106 -11.76 -0.07 14.15
N THR A 107 -12.86 0.41 14.71
CA THR A 107 -13.33 -0.03 16.01
C THR A 107 -14.78 -0.45 15.92
N ILE A 108 -15.18 -1.26 16.89
CA ILE A 108 -16.54 -1.75 17.02
C ILE A 108 -17.35 -0.67 17.73
N ASP A 109 -18.47 -0.25 17.14
CA ASP A 109 -19.39 0.65 17.81
C ASP A 109 -20.29 -0.10 18.79
N VAL A 110 -19.91 -0.06 20.06
CA VAL A 110 -20.62 -0.77 21.15
C VAL A 110 -22.04 -0.25 21.33
N ASP A 111 -22.29 1.03 21.04
CA ASP A 111 -23.63 1.63 21.18
C ASP A 111 -24.59 1.20 20.06
N SER A 112 -24.07 0.87 18.87
CA SER A 112 -24.86 0.25 17.79
C SER A 112 -25.21 -1.21 18.12
N LEU A 113 -24.33 -1.88 18.86
CA LEU A 113 -24.45 -3.30 19.17
C LEU A 113 -25.33 -3.63 20.38
N ILE A 114 -25.47 -2.70 21.32
CA ILE A 114 -26.12 -2.94 22.60
C ILE A 114 -27.27 -1.95 22.78
N ASP A 115 -28.49 -2.46 22.67
CA ASP A 115 -29.69 -1.72 23.05
C ASP A 115 -29.78 -1.62 24.58
N LYS A 116 -29.28 -0.52 25.14
CA LYS A 116 -29.24 -0.22 26.58
C LYS A 116 -30.62 -0.17 27.25
N GLN A 117 -31.71 -0.15 26.48
CA GLN A 117 -33.07 -0.13 27.01
C GLN A 117 -33.67 -1.53 27.17
N LYS A 118 -32.99 -2.59 26.71
CA LYS A 118 -33.44 -3.98 26.84
C LYS A 118 -32.77 -4.69 28.01
N SER A 119 -33.50 -5.64 28.62
CA SER A 119 -32.97 -6.50 29.68
C SER A 119 -31.93 -7.48 29.11
N LEU A 120 -30.87 -7.76 29.88
CA LEU A 120 -29.71 -8.58 29.47
C LEU A 120 -30.03 -9.92 28.79
N ASN A 121 -31.22 -10.48 29.04
CA ASN A 121 -31.68 -11.72 28.42
C ASN A 121 -32.08 -11.58 26.93
N VAL A 122 -32.11 -10.35 26.38
CA VAL A 122 -32.50 -10.05 24.99
C VAL A 122 -31.57 -9.01 24.34
N VAL A 123 -30.39 -8.74 24.93
CA VAL A 123 -29.53 -7.61 24.56
C VAL A 123 -28.77 -7.79 23.24
N PHE A 124 -28.44 -9.02 22.84
CA PHE A 124 -27.81 -9.26 21.54
C PHE A 124 -28.86 -9.48 20.47
N THR A 125 -29.29 -8.40 19.81
CA THR A 125 -30.23 -8.47 18.67
C THR A 125 -29.53 -8.63 17.30
N GLY A 126 -28.20 -8.58 17.25
CA GLY A 126 -27.42 -8.68 16.02
C GLY A 126 -26.87 -10.08 15.77
N THR A 127 -26.96 -10.55 14.53
CA THR A 127 -26.22 -11.74 14.07
C THR A 127 -24.72 -11.39 13.90
N VAL A 128 -23.83 -12.38 13.79
CA VAL A 128 -22.39 -12.14 13.50
C VAL A 128 -22.18 -11.29 12.22
N ALA A 129 -23.14 -11.31 11.30
CA ALA A 129 -23.13 -10.49 10.09
C ALA A 129 -23.43 -9.00 10.34
N ASP A 130 -24.13 -8.66 11.43
CA ASP A 130 -24.45 -7.27 11.80
C ASP A 130 -23.25 -6.61 12.52
N LEU A 131 -22.52 -7.39 13.32
CA LEU A 131 -21.23 -7.00 13.92
C LEU A 131 -20.18 -6.53 12.89
N LEU A 132 -20.20 -7.09 11.67
CA LEU A 132 -19.28 -6.68 10.60
C LEU A 132 -19.68 -5.36 9.94
N LYS A 133 -20.97 -4.97 10.01
CA LYS A 133 -21.48 -3.71 9.44
C LYS A 133 -21.28 -2.52 10.38
N ASP A 134 -21.22 -2.76 11.70
CA ASP A 134 -21.06 -1.74 12.74
C ASP A 134 -19.61 -1.28 12.98
N THR A 135 -18.70 -1.54 12.03
CA THR A 135 -17.31 -1.09 12.14
C THR A 135 -17.22 0.39 11.79
N VAL A 136 -17.06 1.24 12.79
CA VAL A 136 -16.88 2.68 12.59
C VAL A 136 -15.39 2.98 12.37
N SER A 137 -15.08 3.59 11.22
CA SER A 137 -13.73 4.09 10.92
C SER A 137 -13.54 5.49 11.51
N ARG A 138 -12.65 5.64 12.50
CA ARG A 138 -12.31 6.94 13.09
C ARG A 138 -10.95 7.43 12.58
N THR A 139 -10.93 8.53 11.83
CA THR A 139 -9.71 9.22 11.34
C THR A 139 -9.08 10.15 12.38
N ALA A 140 -9.88 10.73 13.28
CA ALA A 140 -9.45 11.80 14.18
C ALA A 140 -8.39 11.39 15.23
N ALA A 141 -8.22 10.09 15.51
CA ALA A 141 -7.21 9.60 16.45
C ALA A 141 -5.77 9.78 15.92
N CYS A 142 -5.58 9.80 14.59
CA CYS A 142 -4.24 9.74 14.01
C CYS A 142 -3.53 11.12 13.95
N LEU A 143 -4.28 12.25 14.03
CA LEU A 143 -3.70 13.61 14.00
C LEU A 143 -3.19 14.12 15.37
N ARG A 144 -3.75 13.65 16.49
CA ARG A 144 -3.44 14.23 17.82
C ARG A 144 -2.11 13.76 18.41
N GLN A 145 -1.61 12.58 18.02
CA GLN A 145 -0.39 12.02 18.64
C GLN A 145 0.91 12.76 18.27
N HIS A 146 0.96 13.50 17.15
CA HIS A 146 2.18 14.23 16.76
C HIS A 146 2.27 15.66 17.28
N ILE A 147 1.18 16.27 17.77
CA ILE A 147 1.18 17.67 18.22
C ILE A 147 1.30 17.79 19.76
N HIS A 148 1.12 16.71 20.52
CA HIS A 148 1.04 16.76 22.00
C HIS A 148 2.15 15.99 22.74
N SER A 149 3.22 15.58 22.05
CA SER A 149 4.39 14.95 22.71
C SER A 149 5.42 15.94 23.27
N GLU A 150 5.17 17.26 23.17
CA GLU A 150 6.06 18.31 23.68
C GLU A 150 5.40 19.17 24.77
N LYS A 151 4.83 18.53 25.80
CA LYS A 151 4.67 19.14 27.13
C LYS A 151 5.03 18.15 28.23
#